data_AF-A0A2T3QD22-F1
#
_entry.id   AF-A0A2T3QD22-F1
#
_cell.length_a   1.000
_cell.length_b   1.000
_cell.length_c   1.000
_cell.angle_alpha   90.00
_cell.angle_beta   90.00
_cell.angle_gamma   90.00
#
_symmetry.space_group_name_H-M   'P 1'
#
loop_
_entity.id
_entity.type
_entity.pdbx_description
1 polymer ?
#
loop_
_entity_poly.entity_id
_entity_poly.type
_entity_poly.pdbx_seq_one_letter_code
_entity_poly.pdbx_strand_id
1 'polypeptide(L)'
;MKELNVLENRLATVQSVSILQVDKDTRSIGITFNYQGEIYTGYIDVVTENVELILHDRSDIGSIHNVGSTTLNKLVSFFDDLPSIQTICS
;
A
#
# COMPACT_ATOMS: atom_id res chain seq x y z
N MET A 1 -17.84 6.00 -6.85
CA MET A 1 -17.62 6.82 -5.64
C MET A 1 -17.80 6.03 -4.33
N LYS A 2 -18.90 5.31 -4.10
CA LYS A 2 -19.10 4.57 -2.84
C LYS A 2 -17.96 3.58 -2.53
N GLU A 3 -17.55 2.78 -3.51
CA GLU A 3 -16.47 1.79 -3.35
C GLU A 3 -15.11 2.44 -3.05
N LEU A 4 -14.81 3.57 -3.71
CA LEU A 4 -13.59 4.34 -3.51
C LEU A 4 -13.46 4.79 -2.05
N ASN A 5 -14.53 5.38 -1.50
CA ASN A 5 -14.56 5.84 -0.12
C ASN A 5 -14.50 4.67 0.89
N VAL A 6 -15.12 3.53 0.57
CA VAL A 6 -15.04 2.33 1.41
C VAL A 6 -13.59 1.84 1.48
N LEU A 7 -12.93 1.77 0.33
CA LEU A 7 -11.54 1.33 0.25
C LEU A 7 -10.58 2.31 0.93
N GLU A 8 -10.77 3.62 0.70
CA GLU A 8 -9.99 4.67 1.36
C GLU A 8 -10.09 4.57 2.89
N ASN A 9 -11.30 4.44 3.43
CA ASN A 9 -11.52 4.28 4.86
C ASN A 9 -10.87 3.00 5.41
N ARG A 10 -10.91 1.91 4.64
CA ARG A 10 -10.26 0.64 5.02
C ARG A 10 -8.74 0.76 5.04
N LEU A 11 -8.15 1.47 4.08
CA LEU A 11 -6.71 1.71 4.04
C LEU A 11 -6.25 2.64 5.15
N ALA A 12 -7.08 3.61 5.54
CA ALA A 12 -6.80 4.53 6.64
C ALA A 12 -6.67 3.85 8.02
N THR A 13 -7.16 2.61 8.18
CA THR A 13 -6.96 1.83 9.41
C THR A 13 -5.65 1.05 9.45
N VAL A 14 -4.92 0.96 8.34
CA VAL A 14 -3.65 0.21 8.23
C VAL A 14 -2.49 1.14 8.58
N GLN A 15 -1.98 1.06 9.80
CA GLN A 15 -0.99 2.01 10.32
C GLN A 15 0.32 2.08 9.52
N SER A 16 0.73 0.98 8.90
CA SER A 16 1.97 0.90 8.12
C SER A 16 1.85 1.52 6.71
N VAL A 17 0.66 1.95 6.32
CA VAL A 17 0.36 2.45 4.97
C VAL A 17 -0.06 3.92 5.04
N SER A 18 0.44 4.70 4.09
CA SER A 18 -0.03 6.07 3.83
C SER A 18 -0.69 6.15 2.47
N ILE A 19 -1.84 6.81 2.39
CA ILE A 19 -2.50 7.08 1.10
C ILE A 19 -1.79 8.27 0.44
N LEU A 20 -1.25 8.05 -0.75
CA LEU A 20 -0.60 9.08 -1.57
C LEU A 20 -1.60 9.85 -2.43
N GLN A 21 -2.48 9.12 -3.11
CA GLN A 21 -3.39 9.67 -4.10
C GLN A 21 -4.66 8.84 -4.17
N VAL A 22 -5.79 9.52 -4.34
CA VAL A 22 -7.07 8.92 -4.65
C VAL A 22 -7.47 9.43 -6.04
N ASP A 23 -7.37 8.57 -7.05
CA ASP A 23 -7.65 8.92 -8.44
C ASP A 23 -9.08 8.47 -8.81
N LYS A 24 -9.94 9.46 -9.06
CA LYS A 24 -11.35 9.23 -9.38
C LYS A 24 -11.57 8.82 -10.84
N ASP A 25 -10.65 9.20 -11.73
CA ASP A 25 -10.78 8.98 -13.17
C ASP A 25 -10.39 7.54 -13.51
N THR A 26 -9.30 7.06 -12.92
CA THR A 26 -8.84 5.67 -13.05
C THR A 26 -9.47 4.72 -12.03
N ARG A 27 -10.21 5.25 -11.05
CA ARG A 27 -10.76 4.48 -9.91
C ARG A 27 -9.68 3.67 -9.21
N SER A 28 -8.56 4.33 -8.90
CA SER A 28 -7.45 3.71 -8.20
C SER A 28 -7.02 4.52 -6.98
N ILE A 29 -6.41 3.83 -6.01
CA ILE A 29 -5.80 4.45 -4.84
C ILE A 29 -4.31 4.11 -4.84
N GLY A 30 -3.49 5.16 -4.85
CA GLY A 30 -2.06 5.07 -4.66
C GLY A 30 -1.74 5.07 -3.17
N ILE A 31 -0.97 4.10 -2.71
CA ILE A 31 -0.46 4.00 -1.35
C ILE A 31 1.06 3.97 -1.32
N THR A 32 1.65 4.34 -0.19
CA THR A 32 3.07 4.17 0.09
C THR A 32 3.30 3.55 1.45
N PHE A 33 4.37 2.79 1.59
CA PHE A 33 4.81 2.24 2.86
C PHE A 33 6.33 2.00 2.84
N ASN A 34 6.93 2.03 4.02
CA ASN A 34 8.32 1.65 4.19
C ASN A 34 8.39 0.21 4.71
N TYR A 35 9.22 -0.63 4.10
CA TYR A 35 9.48 -1.98 4.57
C TYR A 35 10.96 -2.33 4.43
N GLN A 36 11.59 -2.73 5.54
CA GLN A 36 13.04 -3.01 5.61
C GLN A 36 13.91 -1.82 5.14
N GLY A 37 13.40 -0.61 5.33
CA GLY A 37 14.02 0.65 4.91
C GLY A 37 13.72 1.04 3.46
N GLU A 38 13.19 0.14 2.63
CA GLU A 38 12.84 0.42 1.25
C GLU A 38 11.47 1.09 1.15
N ILE A 39 11.28 1.94 0.15
CA ILE A 39 10.00 2.62 -0.10
C ILE A 39 9.27 1.90 -1.23
N TYR A 40 8.03 1.50 -0.96
CA TYR A 40 7.16 0.89 -1.94
C TYR A 40 5.97 1.79 -2.24
N THR A 41 5.54 1.80 -3.49
CA THR A 41 4.25 2.35 -3.90
C THR A 41 3.35 1.25 -4.42
N GLY A 42 2.11 1.23 -3.93
CA GLY A 42 1.06 0.33 -4.39
C GLY A 42 -0.01 1.10 -5.15
N TYR A 43 -0.38 0.64 -6.35
CA TYR A 43 -1.57 1.15 -7.05
C TYR A 43 -2.67 0.12 -6.95
N ILE A 44 -3.77 0.50 -6.29
CA ILE A 44 -4.89 -0.39 -6.00
C ILE A 44 -6.03 -0.07 -6.95
N ASP A 45 -6.43 -1.05 -7.77
CA ASP A 45 -7.67 -0.97 -8.54
C ASP A 45 -8.85 -1.20 -7.59
N VAL A 46 -9.77 -0.23 -7.50
CA VAL A 46 -10.86 -0.26 -6.51
C VAL A 46 -11.91 -1.34 -6.80
N VAL A 47 -12.00 -1.82 -8.05
CA VAL A 47 -13.01 -2.81 -8.45
C VAL A 47 -12.52 -4.23 -8.20
N THR A 48 -11.27 -4.49 -8.55
CA THR A 48 -10.65 -5.82 -8.47
C THR A 48 -9.89 -6.04 -7.17
N GLU A 49 -9.56 -4.97 -6.44
CA GLU A 49 -8.66 -4.95 -5.29
C GLU A 49 -7.27 -5.55 -5.60
N ASN A 50 -6.88 -5.57 -6.87
CA ASN A 50 -5.52 -5.88 -7.27
C ASN A 50 -4.61 -4.72 -6.93
N VAL A 51 -3.41 -5.04 -6.46
CA VAL A 51 -2.37 -4.08 -6.10
C VAL A 51 -1.15 -4.34 -6.96
N GLU A 52 -0.75 -3.37 -7.75
CA GLU A 52 0.56 -3.36 -8.41
C GLU A 52 1.59 -2.70 -7.49
N LEU A 53 2.69 -3.38 -7.23
CA LEU A 53 3.74 -2.93 -6.32
C LEU A 53 4.98 -2.47 -7.08
N ILE A 54 5.43 -1.28 -6.72
CA ILE A 54 6.62 -0.64 -7.25
C ILE A 54 7.58 -0.38 -6.11
N LEU A 55 8.84 -0.77 -6.28
CA LEU A 55 9.95 -0.44 -5.40
C LEU A 55 10.67 0.79 -5.96
N HIS A 56 10.95 1.77 -5.09
CA HIS A 56 11.75 2.94 -5.42
C HIS A 56 13.20 2.72 -4.99
N ASP A 57 14.15 3.01 -5.87
CA ASP A 57 15.57 3.03 -5.48
C ASP A 57 15.81 4.21 -4.52
N ARG A 58 16.43 3.95 -3.38
CA ARG A 58 16.72 4.99 -2.38
C ARG A 58 17.73 6.02 -2.86
N SER A 59 18.62 5.62 -3.76
CA SER A 59 19.67 6.47 -4.31
C SER A 59 19.18 7.33 -5.48
N ASP A 60 18.10 6.91 -6.13
CA ASP A 60 17.42 7.63 -7.19
C ASP A 60 15.91 7.32 -7.19
N ILE A 61 15.13 8.20 -6.57
CA ILE A 61 13.67 8.03 -6.44
C ILE A 61 12.94 8.02 -7.79
N GLY A 62 13.58 8.46 -8.87
CA GLY A 62 13.04 8.35 -10.23
C GLY A 62 13.19 6.95 -10.82
N SER A 63 14.08 6.12 -10.26
CA SER A 63 14.27 4.72 -10.66
C SER A 63 13.25 3.84 -9.94
N ILE A 64 12.33 3.29 -10.73
CA ILE A 64 11.26 2.43 -10.26
C ILE A 64 11.42 1.00 -10.76
N HIS A 65 11.19 0.03 -9.88
CA HIS A 65 11.24 -1.39 -10.18
C HIS A 65 9.87 -2.02 -9.91
N ASN A 66 9.28 -2.65 -10.93
CA ASN A 66 8.04 -3.41 -10.74
C ASN A 66 8.37 -4.69 -9.95
N VAL A 67 7.76 -4.83 -8.78
CA VAL A 67 7.96 -5.95 -7.86
C VAL A 67 6.97 -7.08 -8.15
N GLY A 68 5.86 -6.75 -8.81
CA GLY A 68 4.78 -7.65 -9.17
C GLY A 68 3.42 -7.15 -8.69
N SER A 69 2.46 -8.06 -8.65
CA SER A 69 1.11 -7.77 -8.19
C SER A 69 0.67 -8.71 -7.07
N THR A 70 -0.22 -8.19 -6.22
CA THR A 70 -0.86 -8.94 -5.14
C THR A 70 -2.33 -8.50 -5.03
N THR A 71 -3.03 -9.01 -4.02
CA THR A 71 -4.37 -8.51 -3.68
C THR A 71 -4.30 -7.67 -2.41
N LEU A 72 -5.25 -6.74 -2.26
CA LEU A 72 -5.34 -5.90 -1.08
C LEU A 72 -5.41 -6.72 0.20
N ASN A 73 -6.21 -7.79 0.23
CA ASN A 73 -6.32 -8.66 1.41
C ASN A 73 -4.96 -9.24 1.82
N LYS A 74 -4.17 -9.74 0.86
CA LYS A 74 -2.83 -10.27 1.15
C LYS A 74 -1.89 -9.18 1.67
N LEU A 75 -1.98 -7.98 1.09
CA LEU A 75 -1.16 -6.86 1.53
C LEU A 75 -1.52 -6.41 2.96
N VAL A 76 -2.81 -6.33 3.28
CA VAL A 76 -3.27 -5.99 4.64
C VAL A 76 -2.84 -7.07 5.63
N SER A 77 -3.05 -8.36 5.32
CA SER A 77 -2.58 -9.45 6.18
C SER A 77 -1.08 -9.41 6.42
N PHE A 78 -0.28 -9.07 5.40
CA PHE A 78 1.15 -8.88 5.57
C PHE A 78 1.48 -7.81 6.61
N PHE A 79 0.75 -6.68 6.64
CA PHE A 79 0.95 -5.65 7.66
C PHE A 79 0.44 -6.05 9.04
N ASP A 80 -0.68 -6.76 9.11
CA ASP A 80 -1.23 -7.29 10.37
C ASP A 80 -0.30 -8.32 11.01
N ASP A 81 0.44 -9.09 10.20
CA ASP A 81 1.42 -10.08 10.64
C ASP A 81 2.76 -9.45 11.09
N LEU A 82 2.97 -8.14 10.85
CA LEU A 82 4.19 -7.48 11.34
C LEU A 82 4.14 -7.36 12.87
N PRO A 83 5.21 -7.76 13.58
CA PRO A 83 5.24 -7.65 15.03
C PRO A 83 5.06 -6.19 15.44
N SER A 84 4.06 -5.94 16.29
CA SER A 84 3.86 -4.61 16.85
C SER A 84 5.07 -4.20 17.70
N ILE A 85 5.41 -2.92 17.73
CA ILE A 85 6.49 -2.42 18.62
C ILE A 85 6.21 -2.79 20.08
N GLN A 86 4.93 -2.85 20.47
CA GLN A 86 4.49 -3.23 21.82
C GLN A 86 4.88 -4.67 22.17
N THR A 87 4.85 -5.58 21.19
CA THR A 87 5.25 -6.99 21.35
C THR A 87 6.76 -7.23 21.32
N ILE A 88 7.56 -6.25 20.88
CA ILE A 88 9.04 -6.35 20.88
C ILE A 88 9.61 -5.94 22.25
N CYS A 89 8.95 -5.02 22.94
CA CYS A 89 9.37 -4.49 24.23
C CYS A 89 8.80 -5.26 25.44
N SER A 90 8.08 -6.36 25.22
CA SER A 90 7.53 -7.26 26.25
C SER A 90 8.37 -8.52 26.40
#